data_AF-A0A3M0A134-F1
#
_entry.id   AF-A0A3M0A134-F1
#
_cell.length_a   1.000
_cell.length_b   1.000
_cell.length_c   1.000
_cell.angle_alpha   90.00
_cell.angle_beta   90.00
_cell.angle_gamma   90.00
#
_symmetry.space_group_name_H-M   'P 1'
#
loop_
_entity.id
_entity.type
_entity.pdbx_description
1 polymer ?
#
loop_
_entity_poly.entity_id
_entity_poly.type
_entity_poly.pdbx_seq_one_letter_code
_entity_poly.pdbx_strand_id
1 'polypeptide(L)'
;MINLALSTVAWIFSGFETFKYVLIIFGFCVTILIKEVSAKNEYLFYYNNGISKIHLVLYAFIMNFIFSVAVILVINLILKLV
;
A
#
# COMPACT_ATOMS: atom_id res chain seq x y z
N MET A 1 0.90 -0.62 -7.56
CA MET A 1 2.03 -1.46 -8.03
C MET A 1 3.31 -1.21 -7.23
N ILE A 2 3.67 0.05 -6.94
CA ILE A 2 4.89 0.39 -6.18
C ILE A 2 4.96 -0.31 -4.81
N ASN A 3 3.91 -0.22 -3.99
CA ASN A 3 3.87 -0.89 -2.69
C ASN A 3 4.16 -2.39 -2.78
N LEU A 4 3.47 -3.08 -3.70
CA LEU A 4 3.69 -4.51 -3.96
C LEU A 4 5.15 -4.81 -4.34
N ALA A 5 5.72 -4.06 -5.29
CA ALA A 5 7.10 -4.26 -5.71
C ALA A 5 8.10 -4.07 -4.55
N LEU A 6 7.93 -3.04 -3.73
CA LEU A 6 8.79 -2.80 -2.56
C LEU A 6 8.64 -3.91 -1.53
N SER A 7 7.41 -4.33 -1.25
CA SER A 7 7.16 -5.41 -0.30
C SER A 7 7.75 -6.74 -0.79
N THR A 8 7.62 -7.11 -2.06
CA THR A 8 8.20 -8.34 -2.59
C THR A 8 9.73 -8.33 -2.53
N VAL A 9 10.36 -7.19 -2.83
CA VAL A 9 11.81 -7.03 -2.64
C VAL A 9 12.19 -7.22 -1.17
N ALA A 10 11.46 -6.59 -0.25
CA ALA A 10 11.70 -6.76 1.18
C ALA A 10 11.55 -8.21 1.65
N TRP A 11 10.59 -8.96 1.08
CA TRP A 11 10.47 -10.39 1.35
C TRP A 11 11.72 -11.14 0.91
N ILE A 12 12.14 -10.99 -0.35
CA ILE A 12 13.26 -11.74 -0.93
C ILE A 12 14.55 -11.54 -0.11
N PHE A 13 14.82 -10.31 0.35
CA PHE A 13 16.07 -10.00 1.03
C PHE A 13 16.02 -10.06 2.57
N SER A 14 14.85 -9.92 3.18
CA SER A 14 14.72 -9.77 4.64
C SER A 14 13.66 -10.69 5.28
N GLY A 15 12.92 -11.45 4.47
CA GLY A 15 11.95 -12.43 4.93
C GLY A 15 10.54 -11.89 5.16
N PHE A 16 9.67 -12.79 5.61
CA PHE A 16 8.23 -12.55 5.66
C PHE A 16 7.80 -11.53 6.73
N GLU A 17 8.53 -11.42 7.84
CA GLU A 17 8.25 -10.41 8.86
C GLU A 17 8.41 -8.98 8.30
N THR A 18 9.53 -8.72 7.63
CA THR A 18 9.80 -7.42 6.99
C THR A 18 8.82 -7.14 5.85
N PHE A 19 8.44 -8.16 5.08
CA PHE A 19 7.39 -8.05 4.06
C PHE A 19 6.09 -7.45 4.63
N LYS A 20 5.62 -7.94 5.79
CA LYS A 20 4.38 -7.45 6.41
C LYS A 20 4.44 -5.96 6.74
N TYR A 21 5.51 -5.53 7.41
CA TYR A 21 5.71 -4.12 7.76
C TYR A 21 5.81 -3.23 6.52
N VAL A 22 6.52 -3.72 5.49
CA VAL A 22 6.68 -2.98 4.24
C VAL A 22 5.37 -2.87 3.49
N LEU A 23 4.59 -3.95 3.39
CA LEU A 23 3.31 -3.94 2.69
C LEU A 23 2.27 -3.03 3.36
N ILE A 24 2.18 -3.06 4.68
CA ILE A 24 1.13 -2.33 5.41
C ILE A 24 1.46 -0.84 5.49
N ILE A 25 2.69 -0.48 5.86
CA ILE A 25 3.04 0.90 6.24
C ILE A 25 4.06 1.50 5.27
N PHE A 26 5.27 0.95 5.22
CA PHE A 26 6.38 1.64 4.56
C PHE A 26 6.16 1.84 3.05
N GLY A 27 5.77 0.78 2.34
CA GLY A 27 5.51 0.84 0.91
C GLY A 27 4.27 1.67 0.56
N PHE A 28 3.28 1.76 1.46
CA PHE A 28 2.18 2.71 1.33
C PHE A 28 2.67 4.16 1.41
N CYS A 29 3.48 4.49 2.43
CA CYS A 29 4.06 5.83 2.58
C CYS A 29 4.90 6.23 1.35
N VAL A 30 5.75 5.34 0.86
CA VAL A 30 6.54 5.59 -0.36
C VAL A 30 5.64 5.79 -1.58
N THR A 31 4.57 5.00 -1.71
CA THR A 31 3.60 5.14 -2.80
C THR A 31 2.90 6.50 -2.75
N ILE A 32 2.50 6.98 -1.57
CA ILE A 32 1.92 8.31 -1.41
C ILE A 32 2.94 9.38 -1.77
N LEU A 33 4.16 9.32 -1.25
CA LEU A 33 5.21 10.30 -1.56
C LEU A 33 5.47 10.43 -3.06
N ILE A 34 5.56 9.30 -3.78
CA ILE A 34 5.73 9.32 -5.23
C ILE A 34 4.51 9.96 -5.90
N LYS A 35 3.30 9.62 -5.44
CA LYS A 35 2.06 10.21 -5.97
C LYS A 35 1.99 11.73 -5.74
N GLU A 36 2.49 12.22 -4.62
CA GLU A 36 2.58 13.67 -4.32
C GLU A 36 3.47 14.42 -5.31
N VAL A 37 4.52 13.79 -5.80
CA VAL A 37 5.44 14.38 -6.78
C VAL A 37 4.87 14.29 -8.19
N SER A 38 4.23 13.17 -8.55
CA SER A 38 3.83 12.87 -9.93
C SER A 38 2.42 13.33 -10.33
N ALA A 39 1.45 13.45 -9.40
CA ALA A 39 0.02 13.52 -9.76
C ALA A 39 -0.73 14.76 -9.22
N LYS A 40 -0.10 15.94 -9.26
CA LYS A 40 -0.71 17.18 -8.71
C LYS A 40 -2.05 17.56 -9.36
N ASN A 41 -2.22 17.29 -10.65
CA ASN A 41 -3.44 17.63 -11.38
C ASN A 41 -4.65 16.76 -11.01
N GLU A 42 -4.43 15.52 -10.53
CA GLU A 42 -5.52 14.64 -10.10
C GLU A 42 -6.22 15.19 -8.86
N TYR A 43 -5.47 15.77 -7.92
CA TYR A 43 -6.05 16.35 -6.71
C TYR A 43 -6.98 17.53 -7.01
N LEU A 44 -6.69 18.32 -8.04
CA LEU A 44 -7.57 19.39 -8.52
C LEU A 44 -8.92 18.86 -9.01
N PHE A 45 -8.91 17.74 -9.76
CA PHE A 45 -10.14 17.10 -10.21
C PHE A 45 -11.01 16.64 -9.03
N TYR A 46 -10.44 15.95 -8.05
CA TYR A 46 -11.18 15.46 -6.89
C TYR A 46 -11.67 16.61 -6.00
N TYR A 47 -10.85 17.63 -5.81
CA TYR A 47 -11.21 18.81 -5.02
C TYR A 47 -12.38 19.57 -5.64
N ASN A 48 -12.39 19.73 -6.98
CA ASN A 48 -13.51 20.35 -7.70
C ASN A 48 -14.82 19.55 -7.58
N ASN A 49 -14.74 18.26 -7.25
CA ASN A 49 -15.87 17.39 -6.96
C ASN A 49 -16.17 17.28 -5.45
N GLY A 50 -15.61 18.16 -4.62
CA GLY A 50 -15.85 18.21 -3.17
C GLY A 50 -15.10 17.17 -2.34
N ILE A 51 -14.20 16.39 -2.95
CA ILE A 51 -13.41 15.37 -2.25
C ILE A 51 -12.04 15.96 -1.90
N SER A 52 -11.77 16.12 -0.62
CA SER A 52 -10.47 16.63 -0.18
C SER A 52 -9.39 15.54 -0.23
N LYS A 53 -8.14 15.99 -0.36
CA LYS A 53 -6.95 15.12 -0.42
C LYS A 53 -6.86 14.14 0.75
N ILE A 54 -7.21 14.56 1.97
CA ILE A 54 -7.08 13.70 3.14
C ILE A 54 -8.07 12.52 3.09
N HIS A 55 -9.25 12.71 2.50
CA HIS A 55 -10.20 11.63 2.28
C HIS A 55 -9.62 10.58 1.33
N LEU A 56 -8.95 11.02 0.26
CA LEU A 56 -8.31 10.10 -0.70
C LEU A 56 -7.19 9.30 -0.06
N VAL A 57 -6.33 9.95 0.74
CA VAL A 57 -5.22 9.27 1.44
C VAL A 57 -5.76 8.29 2.48
N LEU A 58 -6.76 8.69 3.26
CA LEU A 58 -7.38 7.83 4.27
C LEU A 58 -8.06 6.61 3.62
N TYR A 59 -8.84 6.84 2.56
CA TYR A 59 -9.48 5.76 1.81
C TYR A 59 -8.44 4.80 1.22
N ALA A 60 -7.37 5.34 0.61
CA ALA A 60 -6.29 4.53 0.08
C ALA A 60 -5.58 3.71 1.17
N PHE A 61 -5.39 4.27 2.36
CA PHE A 61 -4.80 3.55 3.50
C PHE A 61 -5.70 2.41 3.97
N ILE A 62 -7.01 2.65 4.12
CA ILE A 62 -7.98 1.61 4.53
C ILE A 62 -8.00 0.47 3.50
N MET A 63 -8.06 0.80 2.21
CA MET A 63 -8.03 -0.20 1.15
C MET A 63 -6.70 -0.98 1.13
N ASN A 64 -5.57 -0.30 1.33
CA ASN A 64 -4.26 -0.96 1.46
C ASN A 64 -4.21 -1.90 2.65
N PHE A 65 -4.74 -1.48 3.80
CA PHE A 65 -4.76 -2.29 5.01
C PHE A 65 -5.59 -3.57 4.81
N ILE A 66 -6.82 -3.44 4.29
CA ILE A 66 -7.69 -4.59 3.99
C ILE A 66 -7.00 -5.57 3.02
N PHE A 67 -6.45 -5.04 1.93
CA PHE A 67 -5.70 -5.84 0.96
C PHE A 67 -4.50 -6.54 1.59
N SER A 68 -3.74 -5.84 2.42
CA SER A 68 -2.55 -6.39 3.09
C SER A 68 -2.91 -7.53 4.02
N VAL A 69 -3.95 -7.37 4.84
CA VAL A 69 -4.44 -8.43 5.73
C VAL A 69 -4.86 -9.66 4.91
N ALA A 70 -5.60 -9.46 3.81
CA ALA A 70 -6.02 -10.56 2.95
C ALA A 70 -4.82 -11.33 2.35
N VAL A 71 -3.82 -10.61 1.82
CA VAL A 71 -2.60 -11.21 1.26
C VAL A 71 -1.81 -11.98 2.31
N ILE A 72 -1.62 -11.39 3.50
CA ILE A 72 -0.90 -12.03 4.60
C ILE A 72 -1.61 -13.31 5.06
N LEU A 73 -2.95 -13.28 5.17
CA LEU A 73 -3.74 -14.46 5.53
C LEU A 73 -3.60 -15.57 4.48
N VAL A 74 -3.70 -15.24 3.19
CA VAL A 74 -3.53 -16.21 2.10
C VAL A 74 -2.13 -16.83 2.14
N ILE A 75 -1.07 -16.03 2.29
CA ILE A 75 0.31 -16.52 2.36
C ILE A 75 0.49 -17.43 3.57
N ASN A 76 0.01 -17.04 4.75
CA ASN A 76 0.10 -17.87 5.96
C ASN A 76 -0.64 -19.19 5.80
N LEU A 77 -1.81 -19.18 5.15
CA LEU A 77 -2.57 -20.40 4.88
C LEU A 77 -1.77 -21.34 3.95
N ILE A 78 -1.17 -20.80 2.89
CA ILE A 78 -0.32 -21.57 1.98
C ILE A 78 0.90 -22.13 2.70
N LEU A 79 1.62 -21.31 3.48
CA LEU A 79 2.80 -21.74 4.23
C LEU A 79 2.50 -22.79 5.30
N LYS A 80 1.28 -22.81 5.84
CA LYS A 80 0.84 -23.84 6.79
C LYS A 80 0.48 -25.16 6.11
N LEU A 81 0.08 -25.12 4.84
CA LEU A 81 -0.31 -26.29 4.06
C LEU A 81 0.88 -27.01 3.40
N VAL A 82 2.01 -26.31 3.24
CA VAL A 82 3.28 -26.84 2.70
C VAL A 82 4.15 -27.33 3.85
#